data_AF-A0A7Z9ZNP4-F1
#
_entry.id   AF-A0A7Z9ZNP4-F1
#
_cell.length_a   1.000
_cell.length_b   1.000
_cell.length_c   1.000
_cell.angle_alpha   90.00
_cell.angle_beta   90.00
_cell.angle_gamma   90.00
#
_symmetry.space_group_name_H-M   'P 1'
#
loop_
_entity.id
_entity.type
_entity.pdbx_description
1 polymer ?
#
loop_
_entity_poly.entity_id
_entity_poly.type
_entity_poly.pdbx_seq_one_letter_code
_entity_poly.pdbx_strand_id
1 'polypeptide(L)'
;MTEKTQLKFNPTKLYTHNMDVDRINLKELDKLTETSNFFEAIEKGSRQNLEKIYKSSLVQEKLELKKGAVVIFIKNNYEKGYINGTLGVILGFEEGTKYPIVEIASGRKIIAERDD
;
A
#
# COMPACT_ATOMS: atom_id res chain seq x y z
N MET A 1 21.63 22.01 -4.57
CA MET A 1 21.92 20.58 -4.78
C MET A 1 21.00 19.81 -3.86
N THR A 2 19.89 19.27 -4.36
CA THR A 2 18.92 18.56 -3.51
C THR A 2 19.40 17.12 -3.39
N GLU A 3 19.82 16.70 -2.20
CA GLU A 3 20.09 15.29 -1.91
C GLU A 3 18.82 14.50 -2.24
N LYS A 4 18.91 13.63 -3.26
CA LYS A 4 17.87 12.63 -3.48
C LYS A 4 17.99 11.62 -2.35
N THR A 5 17.11 11.70 -1.36
CA THR A 5 16.96 10.65 -0.35
C THR A 5 16.62 9.35 -1.07
N GLN A 6 17.60 8.46 -1.21
CA GLN A 6 17.33 7.11 -1.72
C GLN A 6 16.54 6.38 -0.64
N LEU A 7 15.27 6.07 -0.93
CA LEU A 7 14.51 5.13 -0.13
C LEU A 7 15.25 3.79 -0.10
N LYS A 8 15.85 3.47 1.05
CA LYS A 8 16.54 2.19 1.26
C LYS A 8 15.54 1.17 1.78
N PHE A 9 15.07 0.31 0.90
CA PHE A 9 14.32 -0.89 1.26
C PHE A 9 14.90 -2.10 0.51
N ASN A 10 14.62 -3.29 1.02
CA ASN A 10 15.04 -4.53 0.37
C ASN A 10 14.40 -4.63 -1.02
N PRO A 11 15.16 -5.02 -2.07
CA PRO A 11 14.60 -5.18 -3.40
C PRO A 11 13.36 -6.07 -3.40
N THR A 12 12.34 -5.66 -4.15
CA THR A 12 11.12 -6.44 -4.35
C THR A 12 11.46 -7.79 -4.96
N LYS A 13 10.99 -8.86 -4.32
CA LYS A 13 11.21 -10.24 -4.78
C LYS A 13 10.03 -10.68 -5.64
N LEU A 14 10.30 -11.37 -6.75
CA LEU A 14 9.30 -11.88 -7.67
C LEU A 14 9.05 -13.37 -7.43
N TYR A 15 7.78 -13.78 -7.45
CA TYR A 15 7.35 -15.17 -7.27
C TYR A 15 6.31 -15.54 -8.33
N THR A 16 6.15 -16.83 -8.59
CA THR A 16 5.25 -17.35 -9.64
C THR A 16 3.79 -17.45 -9.20
N HIS A 17 3.51 -17.48 -7.90
CA HIS A 17 2.16 -17.59 -7.34
C HIS A 17 1.87 -16.44 -6.37
N ASN A 18 0.70 -15.82 -6.52
CA ASN A 18 0.26 -14.73 -5.63
C ASN A 18 0.22 -15.15 -4.16
N MET A 19 -0.18 -16.39 -3.87
CA MET A 19 -0.18 -16.93 -2.50
C MET A 19 1.21 -16.91 -1.85
N ASP A 20 2.28 -17.13 -2.62
CA ASP A 20 3.65 -17.02 -2.09
C ASP A 20 4.01 -15.56 -1.80
N VAL A 21 3.61 -14.64 -2.69
CA VAL A 21 3.78 -13.19 -2.50
C VAL A 21 3.07 -12.74 -1.22
N ASP A 22 1.81 -13.12 -1.03
CA ASP A 22 1.00 -12.75 0.13
C ASP A 22 1.64 -13.24 1.43
N ARG A 23 2.05 -14.51 1.48
CA ARG A 23 2.73 -15.09 2.65
C ARG A 23 4.02 -14.34 3.00
N ILE A 24 4.79 -13.95 1.98
CA ILE A 24 6.08 -13.30 2.18
C ILE A 24 5.89 -11.84 2.59
N ASN A 25 4.92 -11.14 1.99
CA ASN A 25 4.58 -9.77 2.38
C ASN A 25 4.09 -9.72 3.83
N LEU A 26 3.20 -10.64 4.24
CA LEU A 26 2.77 -10.77 5.64
C LEU A 26 3.95 -11.03 6.57
N LYS A 27 4.84 -11.95 6.21
CA LYS A 27 6.04 -12.23 7.01
C LYS A 27 6.97 -11.01 7.15
N GLU A 28 7.13 -10.19 6.11
CA GLU A 28 7.92 -8.96 6.21
C GLU A 28 7.19 -7.88 7.03
N LEU A 29 5.86 -7.77 6.90
CA LEU A 29 5.04 -6.87 7.71
C LEU A 29 5.08 -7.23 9.21
N ASP A 30 5.11 -8.52 9.53
CA ASP A 30 5.19 -9.03 10.90
C ASP A 30 6.53 -8.72 11.58
N LYS A 31 7.60 -8.49 10.81
CA LYS A 31 8.89 -8.06 11.36
C LYS A 31 8.87 -6.62 11.87
N LEU A 32 7.91 -5.82 11.44
CA LEU A 32 7.76 -4.45 11.90
C LEU A 32 7.10 -4.45 13.28
N THR A 33 7.80 -3.87 14.26
CA THR A 33 7.35 -3.73 15.67
C THR A 33 6.37 -2.57 15.88
N GLU A 34 6.11 -1.80 14.83
CA GLU A 34 5.20 -0.66 14.83
C GLU A 34 3.73 -1.12 14.89
N THR A 35 2.86 -0.26 15.39
CA THR A 35 1.42 -0.55 15.55
C THR A 35 0.73 -0.78 14.20
N SER A 36 -0.04 -1.86 14.11
CA SER A 36 -0.90 -2.17 12.98
C SER A 36 -2.07 -1.18 12.88
N ASN A 37 -2.28 -0.63 11.69
CA ASN A 37 -3.45 0.13 11.32
C ASN A 37 -4.22 -0.65 10.26
N PHE A 38 -5.51 -0.85 10.48
CA PHE A 38 -6.37 -1.65 9.61
C PHE A 38 -7.33 -0.76 8.85
N PHE A 39 -7.47 -1.02 7.55
CA PHE A 39 -8.37 -0.32 6.65
C PHE A 39 -9.34 -1.33 6.03
N GLU A 40 -10.62 -1.15 6.28
CA GLU A 40 -11.68 -2.01 5.74
C GLU A 40 -12.27 -1.40 4.48
N ALA A 41 -12.47 -2.23 3.45
CA ALA A 41 -13.13 -1.85 2.23
C ALA A 41 -14.59 -1.45 2.49
N ILE A 42 -15.06 -0.40 1.81
CA ILE A 42 -16.49 -0.08 1.76
C ILE A 42 -17.04 -0.68 0.47
N GLU A 43 -18.03 -1.54 0.61
CA GLU A 43 -18.59 -2.31 -0.49
C GLU A 43 -19.99 -1.84 -0.85
N LYS A 44 -20.29 -1.82 -2.14
CA LYS A 44 -21.63 -1.52 -2.66
C LYS A 44 -21.90 -2.35 -3.90
N GLY A 45 -23.02 -3.06 -3.93
CA GLY A 45 -23.46 -3.85 -5.08
C GLY A 45 -23.84 -5.28 -4.70
N SER A 46 -24.03 -6.13 -5.72
CA SER A 46 -24.37 -7.54 -5.50
C SER A 46 -23.15 -8.33 -5.04
N ARG A 47 -23.37 -9.30 -4.15
CA ARG A 47 -22.33 -10.20 -3.65
C ARG A 47 -21.54 -10.89 -4.77
N GLN A 48 -22.22 -11.32 -5.83
CA GLN A 48 -21.59 -12.00 -6.97
C GLN A 48 -20.59 -11.09 -7.71
N ASN A 49 -20.86 -9.78 -7.78
CA ASN A 49 -19.95 -8.84 -8.43
C ASN A 49 -18.76 -8.52 -7.51
N LEU A 50 -19.00 -8.34 -6.21
CA LEU A 50 -17.95 -8.13 -5.22
C LEU A 50 -16.96 -9.30 -5.18
N GLU A 51 -17.46 -10.55 -5.15
CA GLU A 51 -16.63 -11.75 -5.21
C GLU A 51 -15.77 -11.82 -6.48
N LYS A 52 -16.31 -11.38 -7.63
CA LYS A 52 -15.54 -11.30 -8.88
C LYS A 52 -14.42 -10.26 -8.78
N ILE A 53 -14.71 -9.06 -8.25
CA ILE A 53 -13.73 -7.99 -8.09
C ILE A 53 -12.57 -8.45 -7.20
N TYR A 54 -12.85 -9.06 -6.05
CA TYR A 54 -11.79 -9.57 -5.17
C TYR A 54 -11.00 -10.72 -5.80
N LYS A 55 -11.66 -11.61 -6.54
CA LYS A 55 -10.97 -12.71 -7.25
C LYS A 55 -10.09 -12.22 -8.40
N SER A 56 -10.45 -11.12 -9.06
CA SER A 56 -9.75 -10.63 -10.25
C SER A 56 -8.83 -9.45 -10.01
N SER A 57 -8.77 -8.91 -8.79
CA SER A 57 -7.96 -7.72 -8.46
C SER A 57 -6.97 -7.99 -7.33
N LEU A 58 -6.04 -7.05 -7.13
CA LEU A 58 -5.10 -7.05 -6.01
C LEU A 58 -5.67 -6.38 -4.76
N VAL A 59 -6.95 -6.01 -4.78
CA VAL A 59 -7.61 -5.34 -3.65
C VAL A 59 -7.92 -6.36 -2.56
N GLN A 60 -7.67 -5.97 -1.31
CA GLN A 60 -7.99 -6.78 -0.13
C GLN A 60 -9.20 -6.18 0.59
N GLU A 61 -10.08 -7.02 1.12
CA GLU A 61 -11.21 -6.60 1.96
C GLU A 61 -10.74 -5.84 3.21
N LYS A 62 -9.62 -6.30 3.78
CA LYS A 62 -8.96 -5.71 4.93
C LYS A 62 -7.48 -5.54 4.63
N LEU A 63 -7.00 -4.30 4.66
CA LEU A 63 -5.60 -3.95 4.45
C LEU A 63 -4.96 -3.60 5.80
N GLU A 64 -3.89 -4.30 6.16
CA GLU A 64 -3.06 -3.97 7.31
C GLU A 64 -1.82 -3.18 6.88
N LEU A 65 -1.56 -2.05 7.54
CA LEU A 65 -0.37 -1.24 7.32
C LEU A 65 0.32 -0.92 8.64
N LYS A 66 1.65 -0.89 8.59
CA LYS A 66 2.52 -0.46 9.69
C LYS A 66 3.49 0.59 9.17
N LYS A 67 3.95 1.48 10.05
CA LYS A 67 5.07 2.37 9.73
C LYS A 67 6.30 1.54 9.34
N GLY A 68 6.97 1.94 8.27
CA GLY A 68 8.09 1.20 7.66
C GLY A 68 7.68 0.14 6.63
N ALA A 69 6.38 -0.14 6.44
CA ALA A 69 5.93 -1.07 5.41
C ALA A 69 6.24 -0.53 4.02
N VAL A 70 6.77 -1.39 3.15
CA VAL A 70 6.94 -1.10 1.72
C VAL A 70 5.63 -1.39 1.02
N VAL A 71 5.12 -0.42 0.26
CA VAL A 71 3.83 -0.48 -0.43
C VAL A 71 3.98 -0.19 -1.92
N ILE A 72 2.99 -0.64 -2.69
CA ILE A 72 2.85 -0.36 -4.11
C ILE A 72 1.46 0.22 -4.37
N PHE A 73 1.39 1.29 -5.15
CA PHE A 73 0.11 1.80 -5.64
C PHE A 73 -0.40 0.89 -6.77
N ILE A 74 -1.67 0.50 -6.72
CA ILE A 74 -2.34 -0.38 -7.71
C ILE A 74 -3.33 0.35 -8.62
N LYS A 75 -3.39 1.68 -8.52
CA LYS A 75 -4.23 2.57 -9.34
C LYS A 75 -3.44 3.80 -9.78
N ASN A 76 -3.96 4.49 -10.78
CA ASN A 76 -3.39 5.76 -11.27
C ASN A 76 -4.11 6.94 -10.62
N ASN A 77 -3.33 7.88 -10.07
CA ASN A 77 -3.79 9.21 -9.69
C ASN A 77 -2.70 10.22 -10.07
N TYR A 78 -2.86 10.81 -11.26
CA TYR A 78 -1.86 11.74 -11.83
C TYR A 78 -1.74 13.03 -11.03
N GLU A 79 -2.83 13.50 -10.41
CA GLU A 79 -2.86 14.71 -9.59
C GLU A 79 -2.04 14.52 -8.30
N LYS A 80 -2.23 13.39 -7.61
CA LYS A 80 -1.41 13.00 -6.45
C LYS A 80 -0.02 12.50 -6.86
N GLY A 81 0.21 12.31 -8.15
CA GLY A 81 1.54 12.06 -8.72
C GLY A 81 2.04 10.62 -8.60
N TYR A 82 1.13 9.64 -8.52
CA TYR A 82 1.44 8.21 -8.53
C TYR A 82 0.67 7.46 -9.61
N ILE A 83 1.29 6.42 -10.15
CA ILE A 83 0.69 5.47 -11.08
C ILE A 83 0.76 4.05 -10.52
N ASN A 84 0.01 3.13 -11.12
CA ASN A 84 0.14 1.70 -10.82
C ASN A 84 1.61 1.26 -10.97
N GLY A 85 2.16 0.64 -9.92
CA GLY A 85 3.57 0.26 -9.85
C GLY A 85 4.45 1.24 -9.07
N THR A 86 3.93 2.40 -8.66
CA THR A 86 4.70 3.34 -7.83
C THR A 86 4.96 2.72 -6.47
N LEU A 87 6.23 2.54 -6.13
CA LEU A 87 6.67 2.03 -4.82
C LEU A 87 6.83 3.16 -3.81
N GLY A 88 6.56 2.86 -2.55
CA GLY A 88 6.81 3.76 -1.44
C GLY A 88 6.94 3.06 -0.09
N VAL A 89 7.23 3.86 0.93
CA VAL A 89 7.34 3.40 2.33
C VAL A 89 6.38 4.20 3.19
N ILE A 90 5.64 3.51 4.07
CA ILE A 90 4.77 4.17 5.06
C ILE A 90 5.64 4.91 6.08
N LEU A 91 5.58 6.24 6.08
CA LEU A 91 6.23 7.08 7.09
C LEU A 91 5.45 7.15 8.40
N GLY A 92 4.14 6.94 8.31
CA GLY A 92 3.20 7.03 9.41
C GLY A 92 1.79 7.26 8.90
N PHE A 93 0.94 7.78 9.78
CA PHE A 93 -0.47 8.04 9.51
C PHE A 93 -0.79 9.45 9.96
N GLU A 94 -1.60 10.16 9.17
CA GLU A 94 -2.03 11.53 9.47
C GLU A 94 -2.85 11.58 10.77
N GLU A 95 -2.65 12.65 11.55
CA GLU A 95 -3.41 12.90 12.76
C GLU A 95 -4.86 13.28 12.43
N GLY A 96 -5.83 12.74 13.17
CA GLY A 96 -7.25 12.94 12.89
C GLY A 96 -7.84 11.94 11.88
N THR A 97 -7.32 11.90 10.64
CA THR A 97 -7.89 11.06 9.56
C THR A 97 -7.39 9.61 9.57
N LYS A 98 -6.20 9.37 10.12
CA LYS A 98 -5.46 8.10 10.04
C LYS A 98 -5.07 7.67 8.63
N TYR A 99 -5.09 8.57 7.64
CA TYR A 99 -4.64 8.22 6.30
C TYR A 99 -3.13 7.94 6.24
N PRO A 100 -2.69 6.92 5.49
CA PRO A 100 -1.28 6.58 5.38
C PRO A 100 -0.50 7.68 4.64
N ILE A 101 0.65 8.04 5.21
CA ILE A 101 1.62 8.96 4.60
C ILE A 101 2.71 8.12 3.95
N VAL A 102 2.79 8.16 2.63
CA VAL A 102 3.71 7.35 1.82
C VAL A 102 4.81 8.22 1.25
N GLU A 103 6.07 7.89 1.52
CA GLU A 103 7.20 8.47 0.78
C GLU A 103 7.52 7.61 -0.43
N ILE A 104 7.57 8.22 -1.61
CA ILE A 104 7.93 7.55 -2.87
C ILE A 104 9.37 7.86 -3.27
N ALA A 105 9.92 7.11 -4.23
CA ALA A 105 11.33 7.19 -4.63
C ALA A 105 11.82 8.59 -5.07
N SER A 106 10.89 9.49 -5.45
CA SER A 106 11.21 10.89 -5.75
C SER A 106 11.43 11.77 -4.50
N GLY A 107 11.30 11.22 -3.28
CA GLY A 107 11.28 11.95 -2.01
C GLY A 107 9.97 12.71 -1.75
N ARG A 108 8.96 12.53 -2.60
CA ARG A 108 7.64 13.15 -2.38
C ARG A 108 6.86 12.34 -1.34
N LYS A 109 6.14 13.05 -0.48
CA LYS A 109 5.21 12.47 0.48
C LYS A 109 3.80 12.58 -0.07
N ILE A 110 3.06 11.48 -0.03
CA ILE A 110 1.71 11.34 -0.57
C ILE A 110 0.82 10.90 0.59
N ILE A 111 -0.25 11.65 0.86
CA ILE A 111 -1.31 11.21 1.77
C ILE A 111 -2.28 10.39 0.95
N ALA A 112 -2.33 9.08 1.20
CA ALA A 112 -3.19 8.15 0.49
C ALA A 112 -4.57 8.11 1.16
N GLU A 113 -5.33 9.19 0.95
CA GLU A 113 -6.75 9.27 1.32
C GLU A 113 -7.62 8.37 0.43
N ARG A 114 -8.87 8.16 0.86
CA ARG A 114 -9.87 7.51 0.01
C ARG A 114 -10.17 8.41 -1.18
N ASP A 115 -10.19 7.83 -2.37
CA ASP A 115 -10.77 8.50 -3.53
C ASP A 115 -12.31 8.34 -3.42
N ASP A 116 -13.04 9.45 -3.56
CA ASP A 116 -14.51 9.52 -3.57
C ASP A 116 -15.13 8.87 -4.81
#